data_AF-A0A2E9WHB0-F1
#
_entry.id   AF-A0A2E9WHB0-F1
#
_cell.length_a   1.000
_cell.length_b   1.000
_cell.length_c   1.000
_cell.angle_alpha   90.00
_cell.angle_beta   90.00
_cell.angle_gamma   90.00
#
_symmetry.space_group_name_H-M   'P 1'
#
loop_
_entity.id
_entity.type
_entity.pdbx_description
1 polymer ?
#
loop_
_entity_poly.entity_id
_entity_poly.type
_entity_poly.pdbx_seq_one_letter_code
_entity_poly.pdbx_strand_id
1 'polypeptide(L)'
;MFGMGDAGQVLVQLERYLADGREEITEVMARDLVGQLRAKRGREVTDQVHLVKALRLLSDVLILRGKVKEGAAEVRRLHRERRALERTVRRADPTLLERLTPAAEDHLRSLRAAASLGRAGAARKALKHLVKTRPGHLLAHVEAVERLGEAGGFGRRLVSAVDAAGPVVQVDQGLALVPANAPESAVPLERVKAALMSCQDARARLALERIQAQGDALQAQEAQAQAKLQAAIASLEPTHDYYEYG
;
A
#
# COMPACT_ATOMS: atom_id res chain seq x y z
N MET A 1 -0.75 18.63 24.89
CA MET A 1 0.47 18.46 24.05
C MET A 1 0.94 17.03 24.31
N PHE A 2 0.86 16.13 23.33
CA PHE A 2 1.28 14.74 23.56
C PHE A 2 2.81 14.74 23.67
N GLY A 3 3.35 14.37 24.82
CA GLY A 3 4.78 14.17 25.01
C GLY A 3 5.23 12.97 24.19
N MET A 4 5.49 13.18 22.91
CA MET A 4 5.86 12.11 22.01
C MET A 4 7.31 11.73 22.24
N GLY A 5 7.54 10.45 22.57
CA GLY A 5 8.86 9.84 22.67
C GLY A 5 9.58 9.78 21.31
N ASP A 6 10.56 8.90 21.18
CA ASP A 6 11.35 8.71 19.96
C ASP A 6 10.48 8.70 18.68
N ALA A 7 10.83 9.54 17.70
CA ALA A 7 10.05 9.73 16.47
C ALA A 7 9.83 8.42 15.70
N GLY A 8 10.77 7.46 15.81
CA GLY A 8 10.61 6.13 15.25
C GLY A 8 9.43 5.37 15.85
N GLN A 9 9.29 5.38 17.18
CA GLN A 9 8.17 4.74 17.89
C GLN A 9 6.82 5.37 17.54
N VAL A 10 6.78 6.70 17.44
CA VAL A 10 5.58 7.44 17.05
C VAL A 10 5.12 7.03 15.65
N LEU A 11 6.06 6.87 14.71
CA LEU A 11 5.72 6.43 13.35
C LEU A 11 5.10 5.03 13.34
N VAL A 12 5.65 4.08 14.11
CA VAL A 12 5.08 2.73 14.23
C VAL A 12 3.66 2.80 14.83
N GLN A 13 3.44 3.66 15.81
CA GLN A 13 2.12 3.86 16.41
C GLN A 13 1.12 4.48 15.41
N LEU A 14 1.56 5.46 14.61
CA LEU A 14 0.75 6.07 13.56
C LEU A 14 0.34 5.05 12.49
N GLU A 15 1.25 4.17 12.08
CA GLU A 15 0.96 3.10 11.11
C GLU A 15 -0.12 2.14 11.65
N ARG A 16 -0.02 1.75 12.93
CA ARG A 16 -1.04 0.92 13.60
C ARG A 16 -2.38 1.64 13.69
N TYR A 17 -2.39 2.90 14.13
CA TYR A 17 -3.63 3.67 14.22
C TYR A 17 -4.31 3.87 12.87
N LEU A 18 -3.52 4.07 11.80
CA LEU A 18 -4.07 4.16 10.46
C LEU A 18 -4.66 2.81 10.01
N ALA A 19 -3.99 1.69 10.29
CA ALA A 19 -4.51 0.35 10.00
C ALA A 19 -5.79 0.03 10.78
N ASP A 20 -5.90 0.50 12.02
CA ASP A 20 -7.08 0.34 12.88
C ASP A 20 -8.23 1.31 12.51
N GLY A 21 -8.09 2.13 11.46
CA GLY A 21 -9.10 3.12 11.05
C GLY A 21 -9.24 4.30 12.01
N ARG A 22 -8.26 4.54 12.90
CA ARG A 22 -8.25 5.66 13.87
C ARG A 22 -7.71 6.93 13.22
N GLU A 23 -8.38 7.37 12.16
CA GLU A 23 -7.91 8.45 11.28
C GLU A 23 -7.77 9.80 12.01
N GLU A 24 -8.67 10.11 12.95
CA GLU A 24 -8.64 11.40 13.65
C GLU A 24 -7.40 11.56 14.53
N ILE A 25 -7.12 10.55 15.34
CA ILE A 25 -5.94 10.51 16.21
C ILE A 25 -4.67 10.48 15.35
N THR A 26 -4.68 9.67 14.28
CA THR A 26 -3.58 9.60 13.32
C THR A 26 -3.28 10.97 12.71
N GLU A 27 -4.29 11.73 12.29
CA GLU A 27 -4.10 13.09 11.75
C GLU A 27 -3.48 14.03 12.79
N VAL A 28 -4.05 14.08 14.00
CA VAL A 28 -3.56 14.97 15.07
C VAL A 28 -2.11 14.65 15.40
N MET A 29 -1.80 13.38 15.59
CA MET A 29 -0.45 12.94 15.95
C MET A 29 0.55 13.15 14.81
N ALA A 30 0.17 12.85 13.57
CA ALA A 30 1.05 13.06 12.41
C ALA A 30 1.31 14.55 12.17
N ARG A 31 0.32 15.43 12.38
CA ARG A 31 0.48 16.88 12.26
C ARG A 31 1.45 17.42 13.31
N ASP A 32 1.33 16.96 14.56
CA ASP A 32 2.24 17.34 15.65
C ASP A 32 3.67 16.87 15.37
N LEU A 33 3.87 15.59 15.01
CA LEU A 33 5.18 15.04 14.66
C LEU A 33 5.84 15.78 13.49
N VAL A 34 5.10 16.08 12.42
CA VAL A 34 5.59 16.88 11.29
C VAL A 34 5.97 18.29 11.76
N GLY A 35 5.19 18.90 12.65
CA GLY A 35 5.50 20.21 13.25
C GLY A 35 6.82 20.20 14.01
N GLN A 36 6.99 19.24 14.92
CA GLN A 36 8.19 19.07 15.75
C GLN A 36 9.44 18.82 14.89
N LEU A 37 9.37 17.86 13.96
CA LEU A 37 10.49 17.52 13.07
C LEU A 37 10.88 18.68 12.15
N ARG A 38 9.94 19.56 11.77
CA ARG A 38 10.24 20.76 10.98
C ARG A 38 10.81 21.90 11.82
N ALA A 39 10.44 22.00 13.09
CA ALA A 39 10.97 23.00 14.00
C ALA A 39 12.42 22.70 14.44
N LYS A 40 12.83 21.43 14.40
CA LYS A 40 14.19 20.99 14.73
C LYS A 40 15.22 21.64 13.78
N ARG A 41 16.16 22.40 14.33
CA ARG A 41 17.33 22.93 13.61
C ARG A 41 18.40 21.85 13.51
N GLY A 42 19.18 21.85 12.42
CA GLY A 42 20.29 20.91 12.25
C GLY A 42 19.87 19.45 12.10
N ARG A 43 18.75 19.19 11.40
CA ARG A 43 18.17 17.84 11.20
C ARG A 43 19.20 16.85 10.65
N GLU A 44 19.40 15.76 11.37
CA GLU A 44 20.20 14.62 10.92
C GLU A 44 19.48 13.87 9.79
N VAL A 45 20.19 12.95 9.13
CA VAL A 45 19.61 12.10 8.07
C VAL A 45 18.40 11.33 8.61
N THR A 46 18.51 10.77 9.81
CA THR A 46 17.41 10.03 10.47
C THR A 46 16.18 10.91 10.69
N ASP A 47 16.36 12.15 11.14
CA ASP A 47 15.25 13.12 11.29
C ASP A 47 14.56 13.41 9.94
N GLN A 48 15.35 13.53 8.87
CA GLN A 48 14.83 13.77 7.52
C GLN A 48 14.05 12.54 7.01
N VAL A 49 14.53 11.33 7.28
CA VAL A 49 13.81 10.07 6.98
C VAL A 49 12.48 10.02 7.74
N HIS A 50 12.49 10.30 9.05
CA HIS A 50 11.28 10.32 9.87
C HIS A 50 10.29 11.37 9.39
N LEU A 51 10.75 12.56 9.02
CA LEU A 51 9.89 13.61 8.50
C LEU A 51 9.20 13.19 7.20
N VAL A 52 9.94 12.56 6.28
CA VAL A 52 9.39 12.06 5.03
C VAL A 52 8.33 10.98 5.28
N LYS A 53 8.56 10.06 6.22
CA LYS A 53 7.56 9.07 6.64
C LYS A 53 6.32 9.72 7.26
N ALA A 54 6.52 10.68 8.18
CA ALA A 54 5.43 11.40 8.83
C ALA A 54 4.58 12.20 7.83
N LEU A 55 5.21 12.86 6.85
CA LEU A 55 4.51 13.58 5.78
C LEU A 55 3.68 12.67 4.88
N ARG A 56 4.14 11.44 4.62
CA ARG A 56 3.36 10.44 3.89
C ARG A 56 2.10 10.07 4.64
N LEU A 57 2.24 9.65 5.89
CA LEU A 57 1.11 9.29 6.76
C LEU A 57 0.13 10.45 6.91
N LEU A 58 0.63 11.66 7.16
CA LEU A 58 -0.19 12.86 7.26
C LEU A 58 -0.95 13.13 5.95
N SER A 59 -0.28 13.01 4.80
CA SER A 59 -0.95 13.23 3.51
C SER A 59 -2.01 12.17 3.21
N ASP A 60 -1.76 10.90 3.55
CA ASP A 60 -2.71 9.81 3.35
C ASP A 60 -3.95 10.00 4.23
N VAL A 61 -3.76 10.23 5.53
CA VAL A 61 -4.89 10.40 6.46
C VAL A 61 -5.72 11.66 6.15
N LEU A 62 -5.09 12.76 5.71
CA LEU A 62 -5.82 13.94 5.28
C LEU A 62 -6.67 13.66 4.03
N ILE A 63 -6.17 12.87 3.08
CA ILE A 63 -6.93 12.49 1.89
C ILE A 63 -8.09 11.56 2.25
N LEU A 64 -7.85 10.58 3.14
CA LEU A 64 -8.89 9.65 3.63
C LEU A 64 -10.03 10.40 4.32
N ARG A 65 -9.70 11.37 5.18
CA ARG A 65 -10.68 12.22 5.87
C ARG A 65 -11.35 13.29 5.00
N GLY A 66 -11.18 13.24 3.68
CA GLY A 66 -11.77 14.21 2.75
C GLY A 66 -11.15 15.61 2.78
N LYS A 67 -10.08 15.84 3.55
CA LYS A 67 -9.32 17.11 3.61
C LYS A 67 -8.31 17.19 2.47
N VAL A 68 -8.79 16.94 1.25
CA VAL A 68 -7.95 16.71 0.06
C VAL A 68 -7.04 17.90 -0.27
N LYS A 69 -7.50 19.13 -0.05
CA LYS A 69 -6.68 20.35 -0.29
C LYS A 69 -5.46 20.41 0.63
N GLU A 70 -5.64 20.09 1.92
CA GLU A 70 -4.56 20.00 2.90
C GLU A 70 -3.64 18.84 2.58
N GLY A 71 -4.20 17.65 2.32
CA GLY A 71 -3.43 16.47 1.92
C GLY A 71 -2.56 16.76 0.69
N ALA A 72 -3.11 17.40 -0.34
CA ALA A 72 -2.36 17.81 -1.53
C ALA A 72 -1.24 18.82 -1.23
N ALA A 73 -1.41 19.69 -0.22
CA ALA A 73 -0.36 20.61 0.21
C ALA A 73 0.78 19.87 0.90
N GLU A 74 0.47 18.89 1.75
CA GLU A 74 1.47 18.06 2.39
C GLU A 74 2.17 17.12 1.39
N VAL A 75 1.50 16.61 0.36
CA VAL A 75 2.18 15.90 -0.75
C VAL A 75 3.21 16.80 -1.47
N ARG A 76 2.89 18.07 -1.72
CA ARG A 76 3.87 19.01 -2.30
C ARG A 76 5.05 19.27 -1.36
N ARG A 77 4.83 19.27 -0.04
CA ARG A 77 5.90 19.38 0.95
C ARG A 77 6.75 18.11 1.00
N LEU A 78 6.13 16.94 0.99
CA LEU A 78 6.78 15.63 0.89
C LEU A 78 7.78 15.58 -0.26
N HIS A 79 7.40 15.98 -1.46
CA HIS A 79 8.31 16.02 -2.61
C HIS A 79 9.54 16.92 -2.39
N ARG A 80 9.39 18.03 -1.65
CA ARG A 80 10.52 18.93 -1.35
C ARG A 80 11.46 18.32 -0.31
N GLU A 81 10.92 17.79 0.78
CA GLU A 81 11.71 17.14 1.83
C GLU A 81 12.38 15.85 1.31
N ARG A 82 11.70 15.07 0.45
CA ARG A 82 12.26 13.90 -0.23
C ARG A 82 13.47 14.25 -1.08
N ARG A 83 13.38 15.30 -1.91
CA ARG A 83 14.54 15.77 -2.70
C ARG A 83 15.68 16.28 -1.83
N ALA A 84 15.38 16.85 -0.67
CA ALA A 84 16.42 17.28 0.28
C ALA A 84 17.12 16.07 0.90
N LEU A 85 16.35 15.10 1.38
CA LEU A 85 16.85 13.82 1.91
C LEU A 85 17.73 13.09 0.89
N GLU A 86 17.25 12.92 -0.35
CA GLU A 86 18.03 12.24 -1.40
C GLU A 86 19.36 12.94 -1.69
N ARG A 87 19.38 14.29 -1.67
CA ARG A 87 20.63 15.06 -1.83
C ARG A 87 21.58 14.83 -0.67
N THR A 88 21.08 14.81 0.57
CA THR A 88 21.89 14.55 1.76
C THR A 88 22.45 13.13 1.73
N VAL A 89 21.59 12.13 1.49
CA VAL A 89 21.97 10.71 1.46
C VAL A 89 22.94 10.44 0.33
N ARG A 90 22.71 10.94 -0.89
CA ARG A 90 23.62 10.75 -2.02
C ARG A 90 25.03 11.31 -1.76
N ARG A 91 25.14 12.37 -0.96
CA ARG A 91 26.44 12.95 -0.58
C ARG A 91 27.15 12.13 0.50
N ALA A 92 26.39 11.52 1.41
CA ALA A 92 26.94 10.70 2.48
C ALA A 92 27.28 9.29 2.00
N ASP A 93 26.30 8.58 1.45
CA ASP A 93 26.42 7.24 0.87
C ASP A 93 25.24 6.98 -0.12
N PRO A 94 25.50 6.94 -1.44
CA PRO A 94 24.48 6.65 -2.44
C PRO A 94 23.78 5.30 -2.27
N THR A 95 24.45 4.29 -1.71
CA THR A 95 23.87 2.94 -1.57
C THR A 95 22.71 2.91 -0.58
N LEU A 96 22.68 3.83 0.38
CA LEU A 96 21.59 3.98 1.33
C LEU A 96 20.28 4.46 0.69
N LEU A 97 20.31 4.99 -0.54
CA LEU A 97 19.09 5.35 -1.26
C LEU A 97 18.20 4.14 -1.54
N GLU A 98 18.78 2.95 -1.74
CA GLU A 98 18.04 1.71 -2.00
C GLU A 98 17.28 1.22 -0.77
N ARG A 99 17.72 1.62 0.44
CA ARG A 99 17.06 1.29 1.71
C ARG A 99 15.89 2.23 2.02
N LEU A 100 15.80 3.36 1.33
CA LEU A 100 14.65 4.25 1.45
C LEU A 100 13.47 3.69 0.68
N THR A 101 12.25 3.91 1.18
CA THR A 101 11.07 3.64 0.37
C THR A 101 11.15 4.40 -0.96
N PRO A 102 10.82 3.75 -2.09
CA PRO A 102 10.89 4.37 -3.40
C PRO A 102 10.16 5.71 -3.48
N ALA A 103 10.74 6.67 -4.21
CA ALA A 103 10.11 7.97 -4.46
C ALA A 103 8.82 7.85 -5.31
N ALA A 104 8.65 6.72 -6.01
CA ALA A 104 7.43 6.37 -6.74
C ALA A 104 6.18 6.44 -5.86
N GLU A 105 6.29 6.05 -4.58
CA GLU A 105 5.21 6.10 -3.60
C GLU A 105 4.69 7.52 -3.30
N ASP A 106 5.53 8.54 -3.51
CA ASP A 106 5.12 9.94 -3.34
C ASP A 106 4.31 10.40 -4.55
N HIS A 107 4.56 9.81 -5.73
CA HIS A 107 3.75 10.03 -6.91
C HIS A 107 2.40 9.30 -6.83
N LEU A 108 2.30 8.17 -6.13
CA LEU A 108 1.01 7.51 -5.85
C LEU A 108 0.11 8.43 -5.02
N ARG A 109 0.67 9.07 -3.99
CA ARG A 109 -0.03 10.08 -3.19
C ARG A 109 -0.43 11.32 -4.02
N SER A 110 0.42 11.69 -4.97
CA SER A 110 0.10 12.76 -5.93
C SER A 110 -1.05 12.39 -6.86
N LEU A 111 -1.11 11.13 -7.30
CA LEU A 111 -2.23 10.57 -8.07
C LEU A 111 -3.53 10.67 -7.27
N ARG A 112 -3.53 10.11 -6.04
CA ARG A 112 -4.67 10.15 -5.11
C ARG A 112 -5.19 11.57 -4.90
N ALA A 113 -4.31 12.48 -4.48
CA ALA A 113 -4.66 13.86 -4.20
C ALA A 113 -5.22 14.59 -5.44
N ALA A 114 -4.59 14.41 -6.61
CA ALA A 114 -5.04 15.07 -7.83
C ALA A 114 -6.40 14.53 -8.31
N ALA A 115 -6.59 13.21 -8.26
CA ALA A 115 -7.86 12.59 -8.65
C ALA A 115 -9.01 13.02 -7.71
N SER A 116 -8.78 13.02 -6.40
CA SER A 116 -9.76 13.49 -5.41
C SER A 116 -10.08 14.99 -5.51
N LEU A 117 -9.23 15.79 -6.17
CA LEU A 117 -9.52 17.20 -6.49
C LEU A 117 -10.21 17.39 -7.86
N GLY A 118 -10.58 16.30 -8.55
CA GLY A 118 -11.14 16.35 -9.91
C GLY A 118 -10.12 16.73 -10.99
N ARG A 119 -8.81 16.69 -10.68
CA ARG A 119 -7.73 17.13 -11.59
C ARG A 119 -7.15 15.96 -12.37
N ALA A 120 -7.96 15.39 -13.27
CA ALA A 120 -7.57 14.20 -14.05
C ALA A 120 -6.25 14.36 -14.81
N GLY A 121 -5.97 15.54 -15.39
CA GLY A 121 -4.68 15.79 -16.06
C GLY A 121 -3.46 15.66 -15.15
N ALA A 122 -3.55 16.21 -13.94
CA ALA A 122 -2.48 16.12 -12.94
C ALA A 122 -2.33 14.70 -12.38
N ALA A 123 -3.45 14.00 -12.17
CA ALA A 123 -3.47 12.60 -11.76
C ALA A 123 -2.76 11.70 -12.79
N ARG A 124 -3.07 11.85 -14.08
CA ARG A 124 -2.40 11.14 -15.18
C ARG A 124 -0.91 11.43 -15.26
N LYS A 125 -0.51 12.68 -15.02
CA LYS A 125 0.91 13.07 -14.97
C LYS A 125 1.62 12.36 -13.81
N ALA A 126 1.01 12.32 -12.63
CA ALA A 126 1.57 11.62 -11.48
C ALA A 126 1.73 10.12 -11.74
N LEU A 127 0.71 9.46 -12.31
CA LEU A 127 0.80 8.06 -12.75
C LEU A 127 1.95 7.84 -13.74
N LYS A 128 2.08 8.72 -14.74
CA LYS A 128 3.17 8.62 -15.74
C LYS A 128 4.55 8.68 -15.07
N HIS A 129 4.73 9.56 -14.10
CA HIS A 129 6.00 9.65 -13.35
C HIS A 129 6.26 8.38 -12.53
N LEU A 130 5.25 7.90 -11.82
CA LEU A 130 5.33 6.68 -11.02
C LEU A 130 5.72 5.46 -11.88
N VAL A 131 4.99 5.20 -12.97
CA VAL A 131 5.22 4.01 -13.81
C VAL A 131 6.54 4.11 -14.57
N LYS A 132 7.03 5.33 -14.86
CA LYS A 132 8.36 5.53 -15.45
C LYS A 132 9.48 5.11 -14.50
N THR A 133 9.36 5.41 -13.21
CA THR A 133 10.40 5.10 -12.22
C THR A 133 10.22 3.73 -11.57
N ARG A 134 8.99 3.21 -11.55
CA ARG A 134 8.64 1.90 -11.00
C ARG A 134 7.68 1.18 -11.96
N PRO A 135 8.20 0.56 -13.04
CA PRO A 135 7.37 -0.21 -13.97
C PRO A 135 6.70 -1.40 -13.26
N GLY A 136 5.49 -1.75 -13.69
CA GLY A 136 4.74 -2.89 -13.12
C GLY A 136 4.14 -2.63 -11.74
N HIS A 137 4.11 -1.37 -11.27
CA HIS A 137 3.51 -1.00 -10.00
C HIS A 137 1.98 -1.20 -10.01
N LEU A 138 1.51 -2.36 -9.55
CA LEU A 138 0.14 -2.83 -9.71
C LEU A 138 -0.88 -1.91 -9.04
N LEU A 139 -0.64 -1.54 -7.77
CA LEU A 139 -1.53 -0.64 -7.03
C LEU A 139 -1.81 0.69 -7.74
N ALA A 140 -0.83 1.26 -8.45
CA ALA A 140 -1.01 2.51 -9.16
C ALA A 140 -1.94 2.37 -10.38
N HIS A 141 -1.91 1.22 -11.04
CA HIS A 141 -2.81 0.91 -12.15
C HIS A 141 -4.24 0.64 -11.66
N VAL A 142 -4.38 -0.10 -10.56
CA VAL A 142 -5.66 -0.32 -9.88
C VAL A 142 -6.29 1.03 -9.49
N GLU A 143 -5.54 1.89 -8.80
CA GLU A 143 -6.04 3.20 -8.39
C GLU A 143 -6.32 4.15 -9.55
N ALA A 144 -5.57 4.03 -10.66
CA ALA A 144 -5.87 4.82 -11.85
C ALA A 144 -7.24 4.46 -12.43
N VAL A 145 -7.57 3.17 -12.52
CA VAL A 145 -8.88 2.70 -12.99
C VAL A 145 -9.98 3.13 -12.00
N GLU A 146 -9.80 2.88 -10.71
CA GLU A 146 -10.77 3.22 -9.67
C GLU A 146 -11.12 4.72 -9.65
N ARG A 147 -10.12 5.59 -9.85
CA ARG A 147 -10.26 7.04 -9.63
C ARG A 147 -10.45 7.86 -10.90
N LEU A 148 -9.96 7.38 -12.04
CA LEU A 148 -10.01 8.10 -13.31
C LEU A 148 -10.91 7.41 -14.34
N GLY A 149 -11.45 6.24 -13.99
CA GLY A 149 -12.20 5.38 -14.90
C GLY A 149 -11.30 4.77 -15.97
N GLU A 150 -11.91 4.30 -17.05
CA GLU A 150 -11.20 3.62 -18.13
C GLU A 150 -10.59 4.57 -19.18
N ALA A 151 -10.95 5.86 -19.14
CA ALA A 151 -10.58 6.84 -20.15
C ALA A 151 -9.06 6.96 -20.33
N GLY A 152 -8.55 6.63 -21.51
CA GLY A 152 -7.11 6.72 -21.83
C GLY A 152 -6.33 5.40 -21.73
N GLY A 153 -7.02 4.26 -21.79
CA GLY A 153 -6.40 2.94 -21.91
C GLY A 153 -5.86 2.40 -20.58
N PHE A 154 -6.46 2.81 -19.46
CA PHE A 154 -6.04 2.32 -18.14
C PHE A 154 -6.36 0.84 -17.92
N GLY A 155 -7.49 0.34 -18.46
CA GLY A 155 -7.83 -1.08 -18.42
C GLY A 155 -6.74 -1.96 -19.04
N ARG A 156 -6.33 -1.67 -20.28
CA ARG A 156 -5.23 -2.38 -20.94
C ARG A 156 -3.92 -2.35 -20.12
N ARG A 157 -3.60 -1.22 -19.50
CA ARG A 157 -2.39 -1.08 -18.67
C ARG A 157 -2.50 -1.85 -17.36
N LEU A 158 -3.69 -1.89 -16.75
CA LEU A 158 -3.97 -2.71 -15.58
C LEU A 158 -3.79 -4.19 -15.92
N VAL A 159 -4.35 -4.67 -17.04
CA VAL A 159 -4.12 -6.05 -17.51
C VAL A 159 -2.64 -6.35 -17.66
N SER A 160 -1.88 -5.47 -18.31
CA SER A 160 -0.43 -5.64 -18.48
C SER A 160 0.31 -5.71 -17.13
N ALA A 161 -0.14 -4.93 -16.14
CA ALA A 161 0.43 -4.96 -14.80
C ALA A 161 0.05 -6.23 -14.03
N VAL A 162 -1.18 -6.74 -14.20
CA VAL A 162 -1.64 -8.02 -13.63
C VAL A 162 -0.87 -9.20 -14.23
N ASP A 163 -0.62 -9.19 -15.54
CA ASP A 163 0.20 -10.21 -16.19
C ASP A 163 1.65 -10.16 -15.69
N ALA A 164 2.22 -8.96 -15.53
CA ALA A 164 3.57 -8.78 -15.01
C ALA A 164 3.70 -9.08 -13.50
N ALA A 165 2.60 -9.01 -12.73
CA ALA A 165 2.61 -9.29 -11.31
C ALA A 165 2.83 -10.77 -10.99
N GLY A 166 2.48 -11.66 -11.92
CA GLY A 166 2.63 -13.11 -11.76
C GLY A 166 1.36 -13.79 -11.20
N PRO A 167 1.51 -14.97 -10.56
CA PRO A 167 0.38 -15.72 -10.03
C PRO A 167 -0.20 -15.09 -8.76
N VAL A 168 -1.45 -15.44 -8.45
CA VAL A 168 -2.03 -15.19 -7.11
C VAL A 168 -1.26 -15.97 -6.06
N VAL A 169 -1.00 -15.35 -4.92
CA VAL A 169 -0.30 -15.96 -3.78
C VAL A 169 -1.08 -15.76 -2.48
N GLN A 170 -0.91 -16.70 -1.55
CA GLN A 170 -1.38 -16.54 -0.17
C GLN A 170 -0.41 -15.62 0.60
N VAL A 171 -0.96 -14.60 1.25
CA VAL A 171 -0.27 -13.71 2.20
C VAL A 171 -1.03 -13.72 3.53
N ASP A 172 -0.46 -13.12 4.58
CA ASP A 172 -1.06 -13.12 5.94
C ASP A 172 -2.50 -12.58 5.96
N GLN A 173 -2.85 -11.69 5.03
CA GLN A 173 -4.17 -11.06 4.92
C GLN A 173 -5.07 -11.71 3.84
N GLY A 174 -4.75 -12.93 3.40
CA GLY A 174 -5.51 -13.68 2.39
C GLY A 174 -4.81 -13.72 1.03
N LEU A 175 -5.58 -13.72 -0.06
CA LEU A 175 -5.02 -13.82 -1.41
C LEU A 175 -4.64 -12.44 -1.99
N ALA A 176 -3.49 -12.35 -2.63
CA ALA A 176 -3.00 -11.14 -3.27
C ALA A 176 -2.20 -11.41 -4.55
N LEU A 177 -2.04 -10.37 -5.37
CA LEU A 177 -0.99 -10.32 -6.39
C LEU A 177 0.17 -9.47 -5.87
N VAL A 178 1.38 -10.03 -5.93
CA VAL A 178 2.62 -9.40 -5.42
C VAL A 178 3.62 -9.25 -6.57
N PRO A 179 3.75 -8.06 -7.17
CA PRO A 179 4.64 -7.87 -8.31
C PRO A 179 6.12 -8.07 -7.93
N ALA A 180 6.84 -8.91 -8.66
CA ALA A 180 8.25 -9.21 -8.38
C ALA A 180 9.15 -7.96 -8.39
N ASN A 181 8.91 -7.04 -9.33
CA ASN A 181 9.71 -5.82 -9.49
C ASN A 181 9.23 -4.64 -8.63
N ALA A 182 8.07 -4.75 -7.98
CA ALA A 182 7.47 -3.71 -7.15
C ALA A 182 6.61 -4.35 -6.02
N PRO A 183 7.21 -5.13 -5.11
CA PRO A 183 6.46 -5.88 -4.09
C PRO A 183 5.67 -4.96 -3.15
N GLU A 184 6.14 -3.73 -2.92
CA GLU A 184 5.44 -2.71 -2.16
C GLU A 184 4.08 -2.31 -2.76
N SER A 185 3.86 -2.64 -4.03
CA SER A 185 2.62 -2.37 -4.76
C SER A 185 1.64 -3.54 -4.81
N ALA A 186 1.83 -4.52 -3.92
CA ALA A 186 0.92 -5.65 -3.76
C ALA A 186 -0.53 -5.19 -3.55
N VAL A 187 -1.47 -5.94 -4.12
CA VAL A 187 -2.90 -5.62 -4.03
C VAL A 187 -3.69 -6.88 -3.68
N PRO A 188 -4.64 -6.82 -2.72
CA PRO A 188 -5.55 -7.92 -2.45
C PRO A 188 -6.30 -8.35 -3.71
N LEU A 189 -6.49 -9.67 -3.87
CA LEU A 189 -7.09 -10.27 -5.06
C LEU A 189 -8.44 -9.64 -5.39
N GLU A 190 -9.32 -9.49 -4.39
CA GLU A 190 -10.67 -8.94 -4.58
C GLU A 190 -10.67 -7.50 -5.12
N ARG A 191 -9.69 -6.69 -4.72
CA ARG A 191 -9.57 -5.32 -5.23
C ARG A 191 -9.09 -5.30 -6.68
N VAL A 192 -8.19 -6.20 -7.06
CA VAL A 192 -7.77 -6.37 -8.46
C VAL A 192 -8.95 -6.83 -9.31
N LYS A 193 -9.73 -7.81 -8.83
CA LYS A 193 -10.95 -8.30 -9.49
C LYS A 193 -11.94 -7.16 -9.73
N ALA A 194 -12.24 -6.38 -8.70
CA ALA A 194 -13.15 -5.23 -8.80
C ALA A 194 -12.68 -4.20 -9.85
N ALA A 195 -11.38 -3.87 -9.86
CA ALA A 195 -10.81 -2.96 -10.86
C ALA A 195 -10.94 -3.52 -12.29
N LEU A 196 -10.62 -4.80 -12.51
CA LEU A 196 -10.77 -5.45 -13.82
C LEU A 196 -12.24 -5.52 -14.27
N MET A 197 -13.17 -5.81 -13.37
CA MET A 197 -14.61 -5.85 -13.66
C MET A 197 -15.15 -4.50 -14.16
N SER A 198 -14.59 -3.39 -13.67
CA SER A 198 -14.99 -2.04 -14.11
C SER A 198 -14.44 -1.64 -15.49
N CYS A 199 -13.57 -2.46 -16.10
CA CYS A 199 -13.01 -2.21 -17.42
C CYS A 199 -13.88 -2.82 -18.53
N GLN A 200 -14.10 -2.08 -19.62
CA GLN A 200 -14.81 -2.52 -20.81
C GLN A 200 -13.86 -3.15 -21.85
N ASP A 201 -12.84 -3.89 -21.40
CA ASP A 201 -11.83 -4.54 -22.24
C ASP A 201 -11.98 -6.07 -22.16
N ALA A 202 -12.06 -6.76 -23.30
CA ALA A 202 -12.12 -8.22 -23.34
C ALA A 202 -10.89 -8.88 -22.67
N ARG A 203 -9.72 -8.25 -22.74
CA ARG A 203 -8.51 -8.72 -22.05
C ARG A 203 -8.63 -8.61 -20.54
N ALA A 204 -9.36 -7.61 -20.04
CA ALA A 204 -9.62 -7.49 -18.61
C ALA A 204 -10.52 -8.62 -18.10
N ARG A 205 -11.49 -9.05 -18.91
CA ARG A 205 -12.33 -10.23 -18.60
C ARG A 205 -11.50 -11.53 -18.53
N LEU A 206 -10.64 -11.76 -19.52
CA LEU A 206 -9.75 -12.93 -19.51
C LEU A 206 -8.78 -12.92 -18.32
N ALA A 207 -8.21 -11.74 -18.00
CA ALA A 207 -7.33 -11.60 -16.84
C ALA A 207 -8.09 -11.86 -15.53
N LEU A 208 -9.35 -11.38 -15.43
CA LEU A 208 -10.22 -11.61 -14.28
C LEU A 208 -10.52 -13.11 -14.09
N GLU A 209 -10.96 -13.81 -15.14
CA GLU A 209 -11.23 -15.25 -15.11
C GLU A 209 -9.99 -16.04 -14.68
N ARG A 210 -8.81 -15.68 -15.22
CA ARG A 210 -7.53 -16.31 -14.86
C ARG A 210 -7.21 -16.16 -13.38
N ILE A 211 -7.22 -14.95 -12.84
CA ILE A 211 -6.85 -14.72 -11.42
C ILE A 211 -7.91 -15.27 -10.47
N GLN A 212 -9.18 -15.31 -10.88
CA GLN A 212 -10.25 -15.92 -10.11
C GLN A 212 -10.05 -17.44 -10.01
N ALA A 213 -9.81 -18.12 -11.13
CA ALA A 213 -9.54 -19.56 -11.13
C ALA A 213 -8.30 -19.92 -10.28
N GLN A 214 -7.27 -19.08 -10.30
CA GLN A 214 -6.08 -19.24 -9.43
C GLN A 214 -6.44 -19.10 -7.95
N GLY A 215 -7.27 -18.10 -7.59
CA GLY A 215 -7.71 -17.91 -6.22
C GLY A 215 -8.58 -19.07 -5.71
N ASP A 216 -9.54 -19.52 -6.51
CA ASP A 216 -10.43 -20.64 -6.17
C ASP A 216 -9.63 -21.94 -5.96
N ALA A 217 -8.61 -22.19 -6.79
CA ALA A 217 -7.73 -23.35 -6.65
C ALA A 217 -6.92 -23.32 -5.34
N LEU A 218 -6.39 -22.15 -4.96
CA LEU A 218 -5.65 -21.98 -3.71
C LEU A 218 -6.55 -22.21 -2.48
N GLN A 219 -7.77 -21.66 -2.50
CA GLN A 219 -8.74 -21.86 -1.42
C GLN A 219 -9.15 -23.32 -1.29
N ALA A 220 -9.38 -24.01 -2.42
CA ALA A 220 -9.71 -25.44 -2.41
C ALA A 220 -8.56 -26.28 -1.83
N GLN A 221 -7.31 -25.95 -2.19
CA GLN A 221 -6.13 -26.61 -1.65
C GLN A 221 -5.98 -26.39 -0.14
N GLU A 222 -6.21 -25.17 0.34
CA GLU A 222 -6.18 -24.83 1.76
C GLU A 222 -7.27 -25.55 2.55
N ALA A 223 -8.51 -25.54 2.05
CA ALA A 223 -9.63 -26.27 2.66
C ALA A 223 -9.35 -27.78 2.75
N GLN A 224 -8.75 -28.36 1.71
CA GLN A 224 -8.36 -29.78 1.73
C GLN A 224 -7.27 -30.07 2.76
N ALA A 225 -6.28 -29.17 2.90
CA ALA A 225 -5.23 -29.30 3.91
C ALA A 225 -5.80 -29.18 5.34
N GLN A 226 -6.71 -28.23 5.56
CA GLN A 226 -7.41 -28.06 6.84
C GLN A 226 -8.28 -29.27 7.19
N ALA A 227 -9.02 -29.83 6.23
CA ALA A 227 -9.82 -31.04 6.44
C ALA A 227 -8.94 -32.24 6.85
N LYS A 228 -7.77 -32.40 6.23
CA LYS A 228 -6.78 -33.43 6.62
C LYS A 228 -6.25 -33.22 8.02
N LEU A 229 -5.94 -31.96 8.39
CA LEU A 229 -5.49 -31.61 9.73
C LEU A 229 -6.57 -31.94 10.78
N GLN A 230 -7.81 -31.54 10.53
CA GLN A 230 -8.94 -31.81 11.43
C GLN A 230 -9.20 -33.31 11.59
N ALA A 231 -9.14 -34.08 10.50
CA ALA A 231 -9.23 -35.54 10.58
C ALA A 231 -8.10 -36.15 11.43
N ALA A 232 -6.87 -35.63 11.32
CA ALA A 232 -5.75 -36.07 12.15
C ALA A 232 -5.94 -35.70 13.63
N ILE A 233 -6.43 -34.50 13.93
CA ILE A 233 -6.75 -34.07 15.30
C ILE A 233 -7.84 -34.97 15.90
N ALA A 234 -8.92 -35.22 15.18
CA ALA A 234 -9.99 -36.11 15.62
C ALA A 234 -9.50 -37.55 15.88
N SER A 235 -8.49 -38.01 15.14
CA SER A 235 -7.87 -39.33 15.37
C SER A 235 -6.98 -39.40 16.63
N LEU A 236 -6.63 -38.24 17.21
CA LEU A 236 -5.82 -38.12 18.42
C LEU A 236 -6.66 -37.91 19.69
N GLU A 237 -7.97 -37.62 19.56
CA GLU A 237 -8.88 -37.56 20.71
C GLU A 237 -9.17 -38.99 21.20
N PRO A 238 -8.82 -39.34 22.45
CA PRO A 238 -9.02 -40.70 22.96
C PRO A 238 -10.52 -41.01 23.09
N THR A 239 -11.00 -42.06 22.44
CA THR A 239 -12.36 -42.61 22.59
C THR A 239 -12.59 -43.39 23.89
N HIS A 240 -11.74 -43.24 24.92
CA HIS A 240 -11.89 -43.96 26.20
C HIS A 240 -12.01 -42.99 27.37
N ASP A 241 -13.21 -42.93 27.95
CA ASP A 241 -13.44 -42.47 29.31
C ASP A 241 -12.72 -43.42 30.27
N TYR A 242 -11.68 -42.95 30.94
CA TYR A 242 -10.91 -43.73 31.93
C TYR A 242 -11.55 -43.72 33.34
N TYR A 243 -12.87 -43.48 33.46
CA TYR A 243 -13.56 -43.40 34.76
C TYR A 243 -14.53 -44.57 35.06
N GLU A 244 -14.36 -45.72 34.43
CA GLU A 244 -14.99 -46.97 34.90
C GLU A 244 -13.94 -47.95 35.44
N TYR A 245 -13.39 -47.64 36.61
CA TYR A 245 -12.79 -48.65 37.48
C TYR A 245 -13.13 -48.34 38.94
N GLY A 246 -14.01 -49.16 39.52
CA GLY A 246 -14.14 -49.35 40.98
C GLY A 246 -15.44 -48.84 41.58
#